data_AF-A0A1F6W113-F1
#
_entry.id   AF-A0A1F6W113-F1
#
_cell.length_a   1.000
_cell.length_b   1.000
_cell.length_c   1.000
_cell.angle_alpha   90.00
_cell.angle_beta   90.00
_cell.angle_gamma   90.00
#
_symmetry.space_group_name_H-M   'P 1'
#
loop_
_entity.id
_entity.type
_entity.pdbx_description
1 polymer ?
#
loop_
_entity_poly.entity_id
_entity_poly.type
_entity_poly.pdbx_seq_one_letter_code
_entity_poly.pdbx_strand_id
1 'polypeptide(L)'
;MLKNKPILEKDNKRYFSAPEIAKLLGVSRTAIFKKIKSGQIHAEKIGRNYIIPREEYATILGIFVPDRRKKDIENTVDRVVKKYGDALRKLGKE
;
A
#
# COMPACT_ATOMS: atom_id res chain seq x y z
N MET A 1 16.13 -20.93 -10.01
CA MET A 1 16.92 -20.11 -9.07
C MET A 1 16.25 -18.74 -8.94
N LEU A 2 15.10 -18.68 -8.25
CA LEU A 2 14.34 -17.46 -8.06
C LEU A 2 14.85 -16.76 -6.80
N LYS A 3 15.59 -15.65 -6.98
CA LYS A 3 16.05 -14.79 -5.88
C LYS A 3 14.87 -13.99 -5.31
N ASN A 4 14.00 -14.65 -4.56
CA ASN A 4 13.01 -13.99 -3.72
C ASN A 4 13.72 -13.42 -2.48
N LYS A 5 14.32 -12.26 -2.66
CA LYS A 5 14.91 -11.42 -1.60
C LYS A 5 13.77 -10.95 -0.68
N PRO A 6 13.94 -11.02 0.66
CA PRO A 6 12.84 -11.09 1.62
C PRO A 6 12.07 -9.78 1.65
N ILE A 7 10.77 -9.85 1.32
CA ILE A 7 9.87 -8.69 1.33
C ILE A 7 9.13 -8.57 2.69
N LEU A 8 9.42 -9.44 3.67
CA LEU A 8 8.57 -9.61 4.86
C LEU A 8 9.36 -9.68 6.20
N GLU A 9 10.52 -9.03 6.31
CA GLU A 9 11.27 -8.97 7.59
C GLU A 9 11.32 -7.56 8.23
N LYS A 10 10.49 -6.61 7.80
CA LYS A 10 10.50 -5.23 8.34
C LYS A 10 9.14 -4.73 8.83
N ASP A 11 8.36 -5.62 9.42
CA ASP A 11 6.98 -5.35 9.89
C ASP A 11 6.85 -4.34 11.05
N ASN A 12 7.96 -3.77 11.55
CA ASN A 12 7.96 -2.78 12.63
C ASN A 12 8.31 -1.34 12.23
N LYS A 13 8.37 -1.03 10.93
CA LYS A 13 8.56 0.36 10.50
C LYS A 13 7.25 1.14 10.66
N ARG A 14 7.23 2.09 11.60
CA ARG A 14 6.10 3.02 11.83
C ARG A 14 5.90 4.03 10.69
N TYR A 15 6.97 4.31 9.94
CA TYR A 15 6.97 5.32 8.88
C TYR A 15 7.68 4.83 7.62
N PHE A 16 7.22 5.32 6.48
CA PHE A 16 7.84 5.19 5.18
C PHE A 16 8.34 6.54 4.69
N SER A 17 9.44 6.56 3.95
CA SER A 17 9.82 7.73 3.17
C SER A 17 9.04 7.77 1.84
N ALA A 18 8.84 8.97 1.30
CA ALA A 18 8.26 9.16 -0.03
C ALA A 18 8.92 8.28 -1.14
N PRO A 19 10.25 8.15 -1.24
CA PRO A 19 10.89 7.25 -2.21
C PRO A 19 10.64 5.75 -1.92
N GLU A 20 10.49 5.33 -0.66
CA GLU A 20 10.14 3.95 -0.33
C GLU A 20 8.73 3.61 -0.81
N ILE A 21 7.75 4.47 -0.54
CA ILE A 21 6.38 4.31 -1.03
C ILE A 21 6.32 4.26 -2.56
N ALA A 22 7.05 5.15 -3.24
CA ALA A 22 7.11 5.16 -4.69
C ALA A 22 7.61 3.82 -5.26
N LYS A 23 8.63 3.22 -4.63
CA LYS A 23 9.18 1.92 -5.02
C LYS A 23 8.20 0.77 -4.76
N LEU A 24 7.49 0.80 -3.63
CA LEU A 24 6.50 -0.22 -3.28
C LEU A 24 5.32 -0.23 -4.27
N LEU A 25 4.88 0.95 -4.69
CA LEU A 25 3.72 1.11 -5.58
C LEU A 25 4.08 1.07 -7.07
N GLY A 26 5.37 1.10 -7.41
CA GLY A 26 5.83 1.19 -8.79
C GLY A 26 5.46 2.50 -9.48
N VAL A 27 5.34 3.59 -8.72
CA VAL A 27 5.00 4.93 -9.23
C VAL A 27 6.19 5.86 -9.14
N SER A 28 6.15 6.99 -9.86
CA SER A 28 7.21 7.98 -9.76
C SER A 28 7.22 8.66 -8.39
N ARG A 29 8.43 8.99 -7.89
CA ARG A 29 8.57 9.80 -6.67
C ARG A 29 7.80 11.12 -6.78
N THR A 30 7.82 11.74 -7.96
CA THR A 30 7.10 13.00 -8.23
C THR A 30 5.59 12.87 -8.07
N ALA A 31 5.00 11.71 -8.39
CA ALA A 31 3.58 11.45 -8.15
C ALA A 31 3.26 11.44 -6.65
N ILE A 32 4.07 10.74 -5.84
CA ILE A 32 3.93 10.76 -4.37
C ILE A 32 4.07 12.19 -3.82
N PHE A 33 5.10 12.94 -4.24
CA PHE A 33 5.29 14.32 -3.80
C PHE A 33 4.11 15.24 -4.17
N LYS A 34 3.55 15.10 -5.37
CA LYS A 34 2.36 15.88 -5.77
C LYS A 34 1.17 15.58 -4.86
N LYS A 35 0.95 14.30 -4.53
CA LYS A 35 -0.15 13.85 -3.67
C LYS A 35 0.02 14.29 -2.21
N ILE A 36 1.26 14.31 -1.70
CA ILE A 36 1.58 14.89 -0.39
C ILE A 36 1.28 16.40 -0.40
N LYS A 37 1.79 17.13 -1.40
CA LYS A 37 1.59 18.58 -1.52
C LYS A 37 0.12 18.98 -1.71
N SER A 38 -0.69 18.12 -2.34
CA SER A 38 -2.13 18.35 -2.48
C SER A 38 -2.94 17.95 -1.24
N GLY A 39 -2.29 17.48 -0.16
CA GLY A 39 -2.96 17.02 1.06
C GLY A 39 -3.73 15.70 0.92
N GLN A 40 -3.52 14.96 -0.19
CA GLN A 40 -4.18 13.67 -0.42
C GLN A 40 -3.47 12.52 0.28
N ILE A 41 -2.19 12.70 0.63
CA ILE A 41 -1.42 11.77 1.44
C ILE A 41 -0.94 12.56 2.65
N HIS A 42 -1.31 12.10 3.83
CA HIS A 42 -0.80 12.67 5.07
C HIS A 42 0.67 12.27 5.23
N ALA A 43 1.53 13.28 5.38
CA ALA A 43 2.96 13.09 5.57
C ALA A 43 3.53 14.26 6.38
N GLU A 44 4.46 13.97 7.27
CA GLU A 44 5.18 14.98 8.04
C GLU A 44 6.52 15.29 7.36
N LYS A 45 6.86 16.57 7.29
CA LYS A 45 8.14 17.00 6.72
C LYS A 45 9.20 17.04 7.82
N ILE A 46 10.21 16.18 7.69
CA ILE A 46 11.38 16.16 8.56
C ILE A 46 12.61 16.57 7.73
N GLY A 47 13.08 17.80 7.95
CA GLY A 47 14.15 18.40 7.17
C GLY A 47 13.81 18.51 5.68
N ARG A 48 14.52 17.77 4.83
CA ARG A 48 14.30 17.72 3.37
C ARG A 48 13.44 16.53 2.93
N ASN A 49 13.07 15.64 3.84
CA ASN A 49 12.32 14.44 3.54
C ASN A 49 10.89 14.53 4.08
N TYR A 50 10.01 13.72 3.48
CA TYR A 50 8.68 13.45 4.02
C TYR A 50 8.66 12.04 4.59
N ILE A 51 8.10 11.92 5.79
CA ILE A 51 7.74 10.66 6.42
C ILE A 51 6.24 10.46 6.32
N ILE A 52 5.84 9.26 5.96
CA ILE A 52 4.45 8.86 5.72
C ILE A 52 4.14 7.78 6.76
N PRO A 53 3.16 7.98 7.65
CA PRO A 53 2.76 6.96 8.60
C PRO A 53 2.38 5.66 7.90
N ARG A 54 2.64 4.50 8.52
CA ARG A 54 2.26 3.20 7.95
C ARG A 54 0.76 3.11 7.69
N GLU A 55 -0.05 3.73 8.54
CA GLU A 55 -1.51 3.74 8.46
C GLU A 55 -2.02 4.36 7.16
N GLU A 56 -1.29 5.35 6.62
CA GLU A 56 -1.62 5.99 5.35
C GLU A 56 -1.42 5.08 4.14
N TYR A 57 -0.75 3.93 4.29
CA TYR A 57 -0.50 3.02 3.18
C TYR A 57 -1.79 2.56 2.47
N ALA A 58 -2.87 2.31 3.23
CA ALA A 58 -4.17 1.92 2.67
C ALA A 58 -4.79 3.05 1.83
N THR A 59 -4.75 4.29 2.34
CA THR A 59 -5.20 5.50 1.64
C THR A 59 -4.43 5.67 0.32
N ILE A 60 -3.11 5.54 0.38
CA ILE A 60 -2.22 5.69 -0.77
C ILE A 60 -2.52 4.62 -1.83
N LEU A 61 -2.71 3.36 -1.42
CA LEU A 61 -3.11 2.29 -2.33
C LEU A 61 -4.39 2.68 -3.08
N GLY A 62 -5.42 3.14 -2.38
CA GLY A 62 -6.69 3.59 -2.97
C GLY A 62 -6.52 4.72 -4.01
N ILE A 63 -5.62 5.67 -3.75
CA ILE A 63 -5.33 6.79 -4.66
C ILE A 63 -4.65 6.33 -5.96
N PHE A 64 -3.79 5.30 -5.88
CA PHE A 64 -2.98 4.83 -7.01
C PHE A 64 -3.53 3.57 -7.68
N VAL A 65 -4.67 3.01 -7.25
CA VAL A 65 -5.36 1.96 -7.99
C VAL A 65 -5.87 2.53 -9.32
N PRO A 66 -5.34 2.10 -10.47
CA PRO A 66 -5.87 2.56 -11.75
C PRO A 66 -7.19 1.87 -12.06
N ASP A 67 -8.17 2.60 -12.60
CA ASP A 67 -9.48 2.07 -13.05
C ASP A 67 -9.37 0.81 -13.92
N ARG A 68 -8.30 0.72 -14.72
CA ARG A 68 -8.04 -0.45 -15.58
C ARG A 68 -7.73 -1.75 -14.84
N ARG A 69 -7.29 -1.70 -13.57
CA ARG A 69 -7.01 -2.90 -12.73
C ARG A 69 -8.09 -3.17 -11.69
N LYS A 70 -9.10 -2.31 -11.58
CA LYS A 70 -10.19 -2.46 -10.60
C LYS A 70 -10.95 -3.78 -10.82
N LYS A 71 -11.22 -4.12 -12.09
CA LYS A 71 -11.88 -5.36 -12.49
C LYS A 71 -11.07 -6.62 -12.16
N ASP A 72 -9.77 -6.62 -12.41
CA ASP A 72 -8.90 -7.76 -12.10
C ASP A 72 -8.72 -7.96 -10.58
N ILE A 73 -8.65 -6.86 -9.82
CA ILE A 73 -8.57 -6.90 -8.36
C ILE A 73 -9.91 -7.40 -7.79
N GLU A 74 -11.05 -6.88 -8.25
CA GLU A 74 -12.38 -7.34 -7.84
C GLU A 74 -12.56 -8.84 -8.11
N ASN A 75 -12.20 -9.32 -9.31
CA ASN A 75 -12.26 -10.74 -9.63
C ASN A 75 -11.33 -11.60 -8.76
N THR A 76 -10.18 -11.08 -8.35
CA THR A 76 -9.24 -11.81 -7.48
C THR A 76 -9.73 -11.84 -6.04
N VAL A 77 -10.25 -10.71 -5.53
CA VAL A 77 -10.86 -10.63 -4.19
C VAL A 77 -12.10 -11.52 -4.11
N ASP A 78 -12.96 -11.52 -5.13
CA ASP A 78 -14.12 -12.42 -5.22
C ASP A 78 -13.69 -13.89 -5.15
N ARG A 79 -12.67 -14.29 -5.93
CA ARG A 79 -12.14 -15.65 -5.88
C ARG A 79 -11.58 -16.03 -4.51
N VAL A 80 -10.88 -15.11 -3.83
CA VAL A 80 -10.30 -15.37 -2.50
C VAL A 80 -11.40 -15.45 -1.44
N VAL A 81 -12.37 -14.54 -1.46
CA VAL A 81 -13.54 -14.55 -0.55
C VAL A 81 -14.41 -15.79 -0.80
N LYS A 82 -14.61 -16.19 -2.05
CA LYS A 82 -15.36 -17.40 -2.40
C LYS A 82 -14.64 -18.68 -1.97
N LYS A 83 -13.30 -18.70 -2.04
CA LYS A 83 -12.49 -19.87 -1.71
C LYS A 83 -12.18 -20.00 -0.22
N TYR A 84 -12.07 -18.89 0.50
CA TYR A 84 -11.62 -18.85 1.89
C TYR A 84 -12.58 -18.09 2.83
N GLY A 85 -13.77 -17.73 2.36
CA GLY A 85 -14.73 -16.90 3.10
C GLY A 85 -15.10 -17.45 4.46
N ASP A 86 -15.31 -18.77 4.58
CA ASP A 86 -15.58 -19.41 5.87
C ASP A 86 -14.40 -19.33 6.84
N ALA A 87 -13.15 -19.43 6.37
CA ALA A 87 -11.97 -19.29 7.21
C ALA A 87 -11.80 -17.85 7.69
N LEU A 88 -11.98 -16.88 6.79
CA LEU A 88 -11.93 -15.45 7.11
C LEU A 88 -13.05 -15.04 8.07
N ARG A 89 -14.25 -15.60 7.91
CA ARG A 89 -15.43 -15.33 8.75
C ARG A 89 -15.33 -15.94 10.14
N LYS A 90 -14.57 -17.04 10.30
CA LYS A 90 -14.24 -17.62 11.60
C LYS A 90 -13.20 -16.79 12.34
N LEU A 91 -12.17 -16.29 11.64
CA LEU A 91 -11.14 -15.43 12.21
C LEU A 91 -11.64 -14.05 12.66
N GLY A 92 -12.68 -13.51 12.01
CA GLY A 92 -13.28 -12.23 12.41
C GLY A 92 -14.30 -12.30 13.54
N LYS A 93 -14.56 -13.49 14.09
CA LYS A 93 -15.50 -13.71 15.20
C LYS A 93 -14.81 -13.95 16.55
N GLU A 94 -13.48 -13.92 16.57
CA GLU A 94 -12.66 -13.87 17.80
C GLU A 94 -12.33 -12.42 18.17
#